data_AF-A0A9E4PAX4-F1
#
_entry.id   AF-A0A9E4PAX4-F1
#
_cell.length_a   1.000
_cell.length_b   1.000
_cell.length_c   1.000
_cell.angle_alpha   90.00
_cell.angle_beta   90.00
_cell.angle_gamma   90.00
#
_symmetry.space_group_name_H-M   'P 1'
#
loop_
_entity.id
_entity.type
_entity.pdbx_description
1 polymer ?
#
loop_
_entity_poly.entity_id
_entity_poly.type
_entity_poly.pdbx_seq_one_letter_code
_entity_poly.pdbx_strand_id
1 'polypeptide(L)'
;GDFYMVWVGLNKAKPVDDGDVFFTRSQDRGETWSKPQILGGDRTSSLQFFPAIAVGPDGKIHVMWGDMRDDRAQTRYHIYYTTSEDGGDTWGFESEELNFRSDDARVTDFASNPNKGFPQGRFLGDYFGIAATEDDVYLVWADTRLGEFGGFNQKIGFSRRRAIPSPEIFISPPVGPGGQEITVQGFNLQPDMNVFIQVGDVTVGAKRTNARGRFTARLFMPVSSQGAQDIRVIDESGNVATTSFFTEFGFGDIQTAQQELGRRIDALAGTIGEPQQIQPVVQPADGDGNDWWVILISALAGATLAAVLTSLLTVRLMARRRGAGPGEPGG
;
A
#
# COMPACT_ATOMS: atom_id res chain seq x y z
N GLY A 1 2.81 29.54 36.95
CA GLY A 1 3.80 29.19 35.93
C GLY A 1 4.40 27.95 36.48
N ASP A 2 3.92 26.83 35.98
CA ASP A 2 4.08 25.55 36.66
C ASP A 2 5.42 24.96 36.23
N PHE A 3 6.15 24.43 37.19
CA PHE A 3 7.43 23.78 36.95
C PHE A 3 7.29 22.29 37.22
N TYR A 4 7.86 21.50 36.33
CA TYR A 4 7.90 20.05 36.42
C TYR A 4 9.36 19.60 36.35
N MET A 5 9.74 18.69 37.23
CA MET A 5 11.10 18.17 37.28
C MET A 5 11.07 16.65 37.40
N VAL A 6 11.91 16.00 36.60
CA VAL A 6 12.18 14.57 36.68
C VAL A 6 13.67 14.33 36.90
N TRP A 7 14.01 13.32 37.70
CA TRP A 7 15.39 12.96 37.98
C TRP A 7 15.50 11.49 38.37
N VAL A 8 16.71 10.94 38.27
CA VAL A 8 17.02 9.61 38.83
C VAL A 8 17.51 9.80 40.26
N GLY A 9 16.98 9.02 41.19
CA GLY A 9 17.39 9.06 42.59
C GLY A 9 17.43 7.68 43.21
N LEU A 10 18.20 7.54 44.30
CA LEU A 10 18.19 6.33 45.10
C LEU A 10 16.93 6.27 45.96
N ASN A 11 16.20 5.18 45.85
CA ASN A 11 15.03 4.93 46.67
C ASN A 11 15.45 4.33 48.01
N LYS A 12 15.34 5.14 49.07
CA LYS A 12 15.71 4.71 50.44
C LYS A 12 14.92 3.50 50.94
N ALA A 13 13.74 3.22 50.38
CA ALA A 13 12.96 2.03 50.72
C ALA A 13 13.46 0.76 50.01
N LYS A 14 14.25 0.90 48.93
CA LYS A 14 14.85 -0.19 48.18
C LYS A 14 16.39 -0.03 48.16
N PRO A 15 17.09 -0.42 49.23
CA PRO A 15 18.54 -0.14 49.36
C PRO A 15 19.45 -0.87 48.36
N VAL A 16 18.90 -1.82 47.59
CA VAL A 16 19.60 -2.56 46.51
C VAL A 16 19.24 -2.04 45.11
N ASP A 17 18.41 -1.00 45.04
CA ASP A 17 18.00 -0.35 43.80
C ASP A 17 18.95 0.81 43.49
N ASP A 18 19.56 0.75 42.32
CA ASP A 18 20.58 1.70 41.88
C ASP A 18 19.98 2.99 41.28
N GLY A 19 18.65 3.07 41.10
CA GLY A 19 17.98 4.33 40.75
C GLY A 19 16.56 4.16 40.22
N ASP A 20 15.63 4.89 40.83
CA ASP A 20 14.25 5.06 40.35
C ASP A 20 14.10 6.47 39.72
N VAL A 21 13.17 6.65 38.77
CA VAL A 21 12.76 7.95 38.24
C VAL A 21 11.75 8.60 39.17
N PHE A 22 12.06 9.81 39.61
CA PHE A 22 11.19 10.63 40.44
C PHE A 22 10.60 11.80 39.67
N PHE A 23 9.45 12.27 40.15
CA PHE A 23 8.76 13.47 39.70
C PHE A 23 8.43 14.39 40.88
N THR A 24 8.53 15.70 40.65
CA THR A 24 7.97 16.72 41.52
C THR A 24 7.52 17.91 40.69
N ARG A 25 6.56 18.66 41.23
CA ARG A 25 6.00 19.84 40.59
C ARG A 25 5.93 21.02 41.54
N SER A 26 5.96 22.21 40.96
CA SER A 26 5.64 23.47 41.63
C SER A 26 4.56 24.19 40.83
N GLN A 27 3.54 24.70 41.52
CA GLN A 27 2.44 25.46 40.91
C GLN A 27 2.52 26.96 41.24
N ASP A 28 3.54 27.36 42.01
CA ASP A 28 3.75 28.69 42.55
C ASP A 28 5.10 29.27 42.09
N ARG A 29 5.50 28.98 40.84
CA ARG A 29 6.71 29.50 40.21
C ARG A 29 8.01 29.13 40.95
N GLY A 30 8.04 27.93 41.53
CA GLY A 30 9.22 27.34 42.17
C GLY A 30 9.35 27.67 43.64
N GLU A 31 8.38 28.36 44.25
CA GLU A 31 8.40 28.72 45.67
C GLU A 31 8.22 27.47 46.56
N THR A 32 7.28 26.59 46.22
CA THR A 32 7.09 25.31 46.89
C THR A 32 6.99 24.15 45.90
N TRP A 33 7.35 22.96 46.37
CA TRP A 33 7.40 21.75 45.57
C TRP A 33 6.59 20.63 46.22
N SER A 34 5.94 19.81 45.40
CA SER A 34 5.25 18.62 45.87
C SER A 34 6.25 17.60 46.44
N LYS A 35 5.74 16.68 47.28
CA LYS A 35 6.54 15.52 47.66
C LYS A 35 6.94 14.72 46.40
N PRO A 36 8.19 14.25 46.30
CA PRO A 36 8.61 13.41 45.20
C PRO A 36 7.72 12.16 45.05
N GLN A 37 7.27 11.91 43.82
CA GLN A 37 6.58 10.68 43.42
C GLN A 37 7.57 9.81 42.63
N ILE A 38 7.50 8.50 42.77
CA ILE A 38 8.22 7.57 41.89
C ILE A 38 7.33 7.33 40.67
N LEU A 39 7.90 7.42 39.47
CA LEU A 39 7.18 7.19 38.22
C LEU A 39 7.27 5.73 37.78
N GLY A 40 6.18 5.26 37.17
CA GLY A 40 6.13 3.97 36.51
C GLY A 40 5.70 2.78 37.38
N GLY A 41 5.53 1.66 36.68
CA GLY A 41 5.03 0.38 37.18
C GLY A 41 6.12 -0.54 37.72
N ASP A 42 7.39 -0.12 37.78
CA ASP A 42 8.46 -1.00 38.25
C ASP A 42 8.25 -1.36 39.72
N ARG A 43 8.28 -2.66 40.01
CA ARG A 43 8.21 -3.24 41.36
C ARG A 43 9.48 -3.99 41.72
N THR A 44 10.49 -3.94 40.86
CA THR A 44 11.81 -4.54 41.05
C THR A 44 12.78 -3.52 41.67
N SER A 45 14.08 -3.83 41.65
CA SER A 45 15.18 -2.96 42.05
C SER A 45 16.13 -2.74 40.88
N SER A 46 15.57 -2.63 39.68
CA SER A 46 16.32 -2.46 38.45
C SER A 46 16.56 -0.98 38.18
N LEU A 47 17.76 -0.68 37.69
CA LEU A 47 18.16 0.68 37.37
C LEU A 47 17.25 1.29 36.30
N GLN A 48 16.74 2.48 36.62
CA GLN A 48 16.12 3.41 35.70
C GLN A 48 17.04 4.61 35.47
N PHE A 49 17.08 5.13 34.25
CA PHE A 49 18.05 6.17 33.89
C PHE A 49 17.59 7.06 32.72
N PHE A 50 18.29 8.20 32.58
CA PHE A 50 18.07 9.22 31.54
C PHE A 50 16.60 9.60 31.31
N PRO A 51 15.87 10.02 32.37
CA PRO A 51 14.51 10.49 32.19
C PRO A 51 14.50 11.77 31.36
N ALA A 52 13.52 11.89 30.47
CA ALA A 52 13.24 13.10 29.71
C ALA A 52 11.76 13.46 29.85
N ILE A 53 11.45 14.76 29.92
CA ILE A 53 10.11 15.29 30.14
C ILE A 53 9.75 16.33 29.08
N ALA A 54 8.50 16.33 28.63
CA ALA A 54 7.91 17.39 27.83
C ALA A 54 6.47 17.66 28.28
N VAL A 55 6.02 18.90 28.13
CA VAL A 55 4.62 19.28 28.33
C VAL A 55 4.04 19.63 26.97
N GLY A 56 2.94 18.97 26.60
CA GLY A 56 2.21 19.25 25.37
C GLY A 56 1.46 20.59 25.46
N PRO A 57 1.10 21.19 24.32
CA PRO A 57 0.25 22.39 24.30
C PRO A 57 -1.13 22.20 24.95
N ASP A 58 -1.59 20.96 25.07
CA ASP A 58 -2.82 20.54 25.77
C ASP A 58 -2.64 20.44 27.30
N GLY A 59 -1.44 20.72 27.81
CA GLY A 59 -1.11 20.63 29.24
C GLY A 59 -0.75 19.24 29.72
N LYS A 60 -0.77 18.21 28.85
CA LYS A 60 -0.38 16.86 29.23
C LYS A 60 1.12 16.77 29.46
N ILE A 61 1.52 16.07 30.50
CA ILE A 61 2.92 15.85 30.83
C ILE A 61 3.33 14.48 30.31
N HIS A 62 4.45 14.43 29.60
CA HIS A 62 4.98 13.24 28.96
C HIS A 62 6.36 12.96 29.53
N VAL A 63 6.59 11.74 30.01
CA VAL A 63 7.89 11.33 30.55
C VAL A 63 8.32 10.02 29.93
N MET A 64 9.59 9.94 29.53
CA MET A 64 10.23 8.70 29.08
C MET A 64 11.52 8.43 29.85
N TRP A 65 11.94 7.17 29.96
CA TRP A 65 13.19 6.77 30.60
C TRP A 65 13.68 5.42 30.07
N GLY A 66 14.95 5.12 30.33
CA GLY A 66 15.52 3.78 30.17
C GLY A 66 15.31 2.96 31.43
N ASP A 67 14.97 1.69 31.27
CA ASP A 67 14.61 0.81 32.38
C ASP A 67 15.13 -0.61 32.16
N MET A 68 15.81 -1.16 33.16
CA MET A 68 16.39 -2.50 33.14
C MET A 68 15.51 -3.58 33.81
N ARG A 69 14.25 -3.29 34.15
CA ARG A 69 13.32 -4.20 34.84
C ARG A 69 13.11 -5.54 34.12
N ASP A 70 13.22 -5.56 32.80
CA ASP A 70 13.00 -6.74 31.96
C ASP A 70 14.26 -7.62 31.81
N ASP A 71 15.38 -7.24 32.42
CA ASP A 71 16.62 -7.99 32.38
C ASP A 71 17.17 -8.24 33.79
N ARG A 72 17.07 -9.47 34.26
CA ARG A 72 17.58 -9.85 35.59
C ARG A 72 19.08 -9.57 35.77
N ALA A 73 19.84 -9.58 34.69
CA ALA A 73 21.27 -9.26 34.71
C ALA A 73 21.56 -7.75 34.68
N GLN A 74 20.55 -6.91 34.44
CA GLN A 74 20.66 -5.46 34.28
C GLN A 74 21.75 -5.05 33.28
N THR A 75 21.81 -5.78 32.17
CA THR A 75 22.70 -5.52 31.03
C THR A 75 21.95 -5.01 29.82
N ARG A 76 20.62 -5.11 29.82
CA ARG A 76 19.74 -4.68 28.75
C ARG A 76 18.67 -3.76 29.31
N TYR A 77 18.27 -2.77 28.53
CA TYR A 77 17.21 -1.85 28.90
C TYR A 77 16.19 -1.73 27.78
N HIS A 78 14.97 -1.41 28.18
CA HIS A 78 13.92 -0.93 27.29
C HIS A 78 13.64 0.55 27.56
N ILE A 79 12.97 1.20 26.62
CA ILE A 79 12.43 2.53 26.85
C ILE A 79 11.01 2.38 27.38
N TYR A 80 10.73 3.11 28.46
CA TYR A 80 9.41 3.21 29.06
C TYR A 80 8.90 4.63 28.95
N TYR A 81 7.59 4.77 28.95
CA TYR A 81 6.88 6.03 28.77
C TYR A 81 5.62 6.07 29.63
N THR A 82 5.33 7.23 30.22
CA THR A 82 4.08 7.51 30.92
C THR A 82 3.59 8.92 30.60
N THR A 83 2.32 9.17 30.91
CA THR A 83 1.68 10.47 30.72
C THR A 83 0.84 10.84 31.93
N SER A 84 0.67 12.14 32.17
CA SER A 84 -0.27 12.69 33.15
C SER A 84 -1.17 13.71 32.47
N GLU A 85 -2.47 13.66 32.77
CA GLU A 85 -3.48 14.59 32.26
C GLU A 85 -3.98 15.58 33.32
N ASP A 86 -3.52 15.43 34.58
CA ASP A 86 -3.97 16.20 35.74
C ASP A 86 -2.82 17.00 36.39
N GLY A 87 -1.84 17.39 35.58
CA GLY A 87 -0.71 18.21 36.02
C GLY A 87 0.25 17.48 36.95
N GLY A 88 0.35 16.16 36.85
CA GLY A 88 1.29 15.30 37.57
C GLY A 88 0.74 14.73 38.89
N ASP A 89 -0.57 14.73 39.10
CA ASP A 89 -1.19 14.11 40.28
C ASP A 89 -1.33 12.60 40.10
N THR A 90 -1.71 12.16 38.90
CA THR A 90 -1.75 10.75 38.49
C THR A 90 -1.04 10.52 37.17
N TRP A 91 -0.60 9.27 36.98
CA TRP A 91 0.20 8.83 35.84
C TRP A 91 -0.35 7.54 35.25
N GLY A 92 -0.16 7.36 33.95
CA GLY A 92 -0.40 6.11 33.26
C GLY A 92 -1.44 6.18 32.15
N PHE A 93 -2.01 5.02 31.83
CA PHE A 93 -2.98 4.79 30.78
C PHE A 93 -4.15 4.02 31.34
N GLU A 94 -5.36 4.38 30.92
CA GLU A 94 -6.59 3.71 31.31
C GLU A 94 -7.46 3.47 30.08
N SER A 95 -8.04 2.28 30.00
CA SER A 95 -9.03 1.89 29.00
C SER A 95 -10.22 1.29 29.73
N GLU A 96 -11.31 2.06 29.82
CA GLU A 96 -12.56 1.61 30.42
C GLU A 96 -13.14 0.41 29.65
N GLU A 97 -13.09 0.46 28.32
CA GLU A 97 -13.58 -0.61 27.43
C GLU A 97 -12.90 -1.95 27.71
N LEU A 98 -11.58 -1.95 27.93
CA LEU A 98 -10.80 -3.14 28.20
C LEU A 98 -10.69 -3.45 29.70
N ASN A 99 -11.27 -2.62 30.57
CA ASN A 99 -11.05 -2.65 32.02
C ASN A 99 -9.56 -2.79 32.38
N PHE A 100 -8.74 -1.96 31.74
CA PHE A 100 -7.29 -2.04 31.81
C PHE A 100 -6.69 -0.72 32.28
N ARG A 101 -5.75 -0.80 33.22
CA ARG A 101 -4.95 0.34 33.68
C ARG A 101 -3.49 -0.06 33.77
N SER A 102 -2.60 0.84 33.34
CA SER A 102 -1.15 0.67 33.45
C SER A 102 -0.49 1.98 33.88
N ASP A 103 0.50 1.90 34.77
CA ASP A 103 1.25 3.09 35.24
C ASP A 103 2.21 3.63 34.15
N ASP A 104 2.64 2.77 33.23
CA ASP A 104 3.54 3.09 32.12
C ASP A 104 3.33 2.14 30.93
N ALA A 105 4.06 2.38 29.85
CA ALA A 105 4.09 1.54 28.66
C ALA A 105 5.51 1.39 28.15
N ARG A 106 5.88 0.16 27.76
CA ARG A 106 7.14 -0.12 27.06
C ARG A 106 7.06 0.36 25.62
N VAL A 107 7.98 1.21 25.22
CA VAL A 107 8.07 1.80 23.88
C VAL A 107 8.81 0.90 22.91
N THR A 108 9.86 0.21 23.37
CA THR A 108 10.69 -0.64 22.50
C THR A 108 10.17 -2.07 22.41
N ASP A 109 10.26 -2.61 21.19
CA ASP A 109 9.95 -3.99 20.84
C ASP A 109 11.10 -4.95 21.18
N PHE A 110 12.34 -4.46 21.10
CA PHE A 110 13.55 -5.20 21.46
C PHE A 110 14.46 -4.36 22.36
N ALA A 111 15.14 -5.03 23.30
CA ALA A 111 15.99 -4.37 24.29
C ALA A 111 17.29 -3.86 23.67
N SER A 112 17.76 -2.71 24.15
CA SER A 112 19.11 -2.24 23.87
C SER A 112 20.09 -2.81 24.89
N ASN A 113 21.32 -3.11 24.47
CA ASN A 113 22.40 -3.58 25.33
C ASN A 113 23.62 -2.64 25.24
N PRO A 114 23.92 -1.82 26.27
CA PRO A 114 25.06 -0.91 26.25
C PRO A 114 26.40 -1.61 25.98
N ASN A 115 26.57 -2.84 26.46
CA ASN A 115 27.79 -3.64 26.27
C ASN A 115 28.04 -4.02 24.80
N LYS A 116 27.02 -3.87 23.95
CA LYS A 116 27.06 -4.09 22.50
C LYS A 116 26.94 -2.80 21.70
N GLY A 117 26.70 -1.66 22.35
CA GLY A 117 26.67 -0.34 21.70
C GLY A 117 28.04 0.22 21.41
N PHE A 118 28.96 0.06 22.37
CA PHE A 118 30.31 0.60 22.33
C PHE A 118 31.29 -0.42 22.93
N PRO A 119 32.57 -0.44 22.50
CA PRO A 119 33.58 -1.32 23.09
C PRO A 119 33.56 -1.36 24.61
N GLN A 120 33.31 -2.56 25.16
CA GLN A 120 33.24 -2.83 26.60
C GLN A 120 32.13 -2.07 27.36
N GLY A 121 31.09 -1.58 26.67
CA GLY A 121 29.96 -0.90 27.32
C GLY A 121 30.30 0.44 27.96
N ARG A 122 31.45 1.04 27.62
CA ARG A 122 31.95 2.27 28.26
C ARG A 122 31.12 3.52 27.95
N PHE A 123 30.27 3.45 26.93
CA PHE A 123 29.48 4.60 26.49
C PHE A 123 28.15 4.13 25.91
N LEU A 124 27.05 4.67 26.42
CA LEU A 124 25.70 4.39 25.91
C LEU A 124 25.23 5.43 24.90
N GLY A 125 25.89 6.58 24.82
CA GLY A 125 25.43 7.74 24.05
C GLY A 125 25.11 8.91 24.98
N ASP A 126 24.57 9.98 24.39
CA ASP A 126 24.03 11.10 25.14
C ASP A 126 22.63 10.80 25.69
N TYR A 127 22.12 11.72 26.52
CA TYR A 127 20.81 11.66 27.14
C TYR A 127 19.65 11.52 26.13
N PHE A 128 18.53 10.99 26.62
CA PHE A 128 17.32 10.83 25.82
C PHE A 128 16.58 12.16 25.64
N GLY A 129 15.67 12.21 24.66
CA GLY A 129 14.90 13.40 24.34
C GLY A 129 13.45 13.07 24.06
N ILE A 130 12.56 13.95 24.51
CA ILE A 130 11.14 13.88 24.21
C ILE A 130 10.64 15.27 23.83
N ALA A 131 9.76 15.34 22.83
CA ALA A 131 9.08 16.56 22.42
C ALA A 131 7.60 16.28 22.23
N ALA A 132 6.76 17.16 22.76
CA ALA A 132 5.31 17.06 22.63
C ALA A 132 4.79 18.26 21.83
N THR A 133 3.87 18.00 20.92
CA THR A 133 3.23 18.98 20.03
C THR A 133 1.70 18.82 20.13
N GLU A 134 0.94 19.68 19.45
CA GLU A 134 -0.52 19.52 19.35
C GLU A 134 -0.90 18.20 18.66
N ASP A 135 -0.02 17.69 17.79
CA ASP A 135 -0.26 16.52 16.97
C ASP A 135 0.35 15.24 17.53
N ASP A 136 1.54 15.25 18.10
CA ASP A 136 2.17 14.01 18.52
C ASP A 136 3.22 14.22 19.60
N VAL A 137 3.63 13.10 20.18
CA VAL A 137 4.76 12.99 21.10
C VAL A 137 5.86 12.21 20.42
N TYR A 138 7.04 12.78 20.36
CA TYR A 138 8.23 12.21 19.70
C TYR A 138 9.26 11.86 20.75
N LEU A 139 9.74 10.62 20.71
CA LEU A 139 10.73 10.07 21.65
C LEU A 139 11.99 9.71 20.87
N VAL A 140 13.15 10.10 21.39
CA VAL A 140 14.46 9.74 20.86
C VAL A 140 15.38 9.23 21.97
N TRP A 141 16.13 8.19 21.67
CA TRP A 141 17.09 7.59 22.61
C TRP A 141 18.30 7.05 21.88
N ALA A 142 19.42 6.92 22.58
CA ALA A 142 20.55 6.16 22.06
C ALA A 142 20.16 4.67 22.04
N ASP A 143 20.26 4.01 20.91
CA ASP A 143 19.79 2.63 20.71
C ASP A 143 20.95 1.71 20.32
N THR A 144 21.05 0.57 20.98
CA THR A 144 22.16 -0.37 20.77
C THR A 144 21.69 -1.79 20.45
N ARG A 145 20.40 -1.95 20.10
CA ARG A 145 19.79 -3.27 19.87
C ARG A 145 20.47 -4.08 18.76
N LEU A 146 20.97 -3.39 17.74
CA LEU A 146 21.62 -4.05 16.59
C LEU A 146 23.01 -4.59 16.92
N GLY A 147 23.61 -4.14 18.02
CA GLY A 147 24.88 -4.68 18.49
C GLY A 147 24.79 -6.14 18.92
N GLU A 148 23.58 -6.66 19.18
CA GLU A 148 23.37 -8.08 19.49
C GLU A 148 23.50 -8.98 18.26
N PHE A 149 23.30 -8.44 17.06
CA PHE A 149 23.31 -9.20 15.80
C PHE A 149 24.57 -8.95 14.96
N GLY A 150 25.52 -8.14 15.45
CA GLY A 150 26.71 -7.76 14.72
C GLY A 150 27.85 -7.29 15.61
N GLY A 151 28.70 -6.40 15.07
CA GLY A 151 29.71 -5.69 15.86
C GLY A 151 29.09 -4.59 16.72
N PHE A 152 29.93 -3.81 17.40
CA PHE A 152 29.46 -2.67 18.18
C PHE A 152 28.61 -1.73 17.32
N ASN A 153 27.38 -1.48 17.75
CA ASN A 153 26.42 -0.69 16.98
C ASN A 153 25.61 0.21 17.90
N GLN A 154 25.71 1.52 17.64
CA GLN A 154 24.92 2.54 18.30
C GLN A 154 24.20 3.37 17.24
N LYS A 155 22.91 3.62 17.45
CA LYS A 155 22.04 4.41 16.61
C LYS A 155 21.22 5.37 17.45
N ILE A 156 20.42 6.19 16.77
CA ILE A 156 19.32 6.92 17.40
C ILE A 156 18.05 6.12 17.16
N GLY A 157 17.43 5.66 18.24
CA GLY A 157 16.08 5.15 18.22
C GLY A 157 15.08 6.30 18.18
N PHE A 158 13.98 6.09 17.48
CA PHE A 158 12.91 7.06 17.35
C PHE A 158 11.57 6.34 17.48
N SER A 159 10.64 6.94 18.20
CA SER A 159 9.25 6.51 18.26
C SER A 159 8.33 7.72 18.37
N ARG A 160 7.05 7.50 18.07
CA ARG A 160 6.01 8.48 18.28
C ARG A 160 4.73 7.80 18.76
N ARG A 161 3.83 8.54 19.41
CA ARG A 161 2.62 7.96 19.99
C ARG A 161 1.57 7.61 18.94
N ARG A 162 1.37 8.44 17.90
CA ARG A 162 0.41 8.12 16.83
C ARG A 162 1.00 7.09 15.85
N ALA A 163 0.22 6.07 15.50
CA ALA A 163 0.59 5.13 14.45
C ALA A 163 0.89 5.87 13.14
N ILE A 164 1.85 5.37 12.35
CA ILE A 164 2.06 5.84 10.98
C ILE A 164 0.98 5.19 10.11
N PRO A 165 0.09 5.96 9.47
CA PRO A 165 -0.89 5.39 8.57
C PRO A 165 -0.19 4.67 7.41
N SER A 166 -0.66 3.46 7.08
CA SER A 166 -0.13 2.73 5.93
C SER A 166 -0.54 3.44 4.62
N PRO A 167 0.31 3.43 3.59
CA PRO A 167 -0.05 3.86 2.24
C PRO A 167 -1.27 3.09 1.73
N GLU A 168 -2.22 3.81 1.13
CA GLU A 168 -3.45 3.24 0.60
C GLU A 168 -3.74 3.78 -0.79
N ILE A 169 -4.35 2.95 -1.63
CA ILE A 169 -4.83 3.35 -2.95
C ILE A 169 -6.25 2.86 -3.18
N PHE A 170 -7.05 3.72 -3.80
CA PHE A 170 -8.41 3.43 -4.24
C PHE A 170 -8.49 3.63 -5.75
N ILE A 171 -9.25 2.75 -6.41
CA ILE A 171 -9.46 2.81 -7.85
C ILE A 171 -10.95 2.90 -8.19
N SER A 172 -11.26 3.62 -9.25
CA SER A 172 -12.63 3.76 -9.76
C SER A 172 -12.66 3.89 -11.28
N PRO A 173 -13.42 3.04 -12.01
CA PRO A 173 -14.11 1.85 -11.49
C PRO A 173 -13.12 0.73 -11.10
N PRO A 174 -13.48 -0.17 -10.16
CA PRO A 174 -12.63 -1.31 -9.78
C PRO A 174 -12.69 -2.49 -10.76
N VAL A 175 -13.59 -2.43 -11.73
CA VAL A 175 -13.88 -3.48 -12.70
C VAL A 175 -14.20 -2.87 -14.06
N GLY A 176 -13.82 -3.54 -15.15
CA GLY A 176 -14.13 -3.11 -16.51
C GLY A 176 -13.33 -3.85 -17.59
N PRO A 177 -13.48 -3.50 -18.87
CA PRO A 177 -12.71 -4.10 -19.96
C PRO A 177 -11.25 -3.62 -19.98
N GLY A 178 -10.38 -4.40 -20.64
CA GLY A 178 -9.04 -3.92 -20.98
C GLY A 178 -9.10 -2.64 -21.83
N GLY A 179 -8.22 -1.68 -21.56
CA GLY A 179 -8.24 -0.35 -22.18
C GLY A 179 -9.17 0.66 -21.51
N GLN A 180 -9.91 0.27 -20.46
CA GLN A 180 -10.75 1.18 -19.69
C GLN A 180 -9.90 2.24 -18.97
N GLU A 181 -10.33 3.50 -19.00
CA GLU A 181 -9.75 4.54 -18.13
C GLU A 181 -10.24 4.33 -16.69
N ILE A 182 -9.30 4.31 -15.76
CA ILE A 182 -9.55 4.30 -14.31
C ILE A 182 -8.94 5.52 -13.65
N THR A 183 -9.55 5.94 -12.55
CA THR A 183 -8.98 6.91 -11.61
C THR A 183 -8.33 6.16 -10.47
N VAL A 184 -7.07 6.48 -10.17
CA VAL A 184 -6.31 5.99 -9.01
C VAL A 184 -6.11 7.16 -8.04
N GLN A 185 -6.52 6.98 -6.80
CA GLN A 185 -6.33 7.94 -5.71
C GLN A 185 -5.44 7.31 -4.65
N GLY A 186 -4.32 7.96 -4.33
CA GLY A 186 -3.42 7.51 -3.27
C GLY A 186 -3.50 8.39 -2.02
N PHE A 187 -3.32 7.76 -0.87
CA PHE A 187 -3.35 8.34 0.46
C PHE A 187 -2.18 7.82 1.29
N ASN A 188 -1.76 8.60 2.30
CA ASN A 188 -0.74 8.22 3.28
C ASN A 188 0.63 7.81 2.68
N LEU A 189 0.94 8.25 1.46
CA LEU A 189 2.29 8.11 0.89
C LEU A 189 3.19 9.23 1.41
N GLN A 190 4.50 9.15 1.14
CA GLN A 190 5.38 10.27 1.51
C GLN A 190 4.92 11.57 0.85
N PRO A 191 4.88 12.70 1.60
CA PRO A 191 4.62 14.01 1.03
C PRO A 191 5.66 14.44 -0.01
N ASP A 192 5.21 15.19 -1.02
CA ASP A 192 6.06 15.84 -2.04
C ASP A 192 7.08 14.92 -2.75
N MET A 193 6.75 13.63 -2.89
CA MET A 193 7.60 12.59 -3.47
C MET A 193 7.03 12.05 -4.79
N ASN A 194 7.89 11.58 -5.68
CA ASN A 194 7.39 10.89 -6.87
C ASN A 194 6.83 9.51 -6.48
N VAL A 195 5.78 9.11 -7.19
CA VAL A 195 5.14 7.82 -7.08
C VAL A 195 5.05 7.17 -8.46
N PHE A 196 5.35 5.88 -8.52
CA PHE A 196 5.28 5.06 -9.72
C PHE A 196 4.07 4.14 -9.60
N ILE A 197 3.19 4.18 -10.59
CA ILE A 197 1.99 3.35 -10.67
C ILE A 197 2.29 2.18 -11.60
N GLN A 198 2.16 0.97 -11.08
CA GLN A 198 2.40 -0.28 -11.77
C GLN A 198 1.11 -1.07 -11.92
N VAL A 199 0.98 -1.75 -13.05
CA VAL A 199 -0.05 -2.76 -13.29
C VAL A 199 0.67 -4.06 -13.62
N GLY A 200 0.52 -5.08 -12.76
CA GLY A 200 1.45 -6.20 -12.70
C GLY A 200 2.88 -5.70 -12.47
N ASP A 201 3.82 -6.11 -13.32
CA ASP A 201 5.23 -5.70 -13.24
C ASP A 201 5.58 -4.47 -14.10
N VAL A 202 4.60 -3.84 -14.74
CA VAL A 202 4.83 -2.74 -15.70
C VAL A 202 4.43 -1.40 -15.10
N THR A 203 5.36 -0.44 -15.08
CA THR A 203 5.06 0.95 -14.73
C THR A 203 4.25 1.61 -15.83
N VAL A 204 3.01 1.98 -15.52
CA VAL A 204 2.06 2.62 -16.45
C VAL A 204 1.97 4.14 -16.26
N GLY A 205 2.51 4.66 -15.16
CA GLY A 205 2.51 6.10 -14.92
C GLY A 205 3.38 6.54 -13.75
N ALA A 206 3.66 7.84 -13.71
CA ALA A 206 4.31 8.50 -12.59
C ALA A 206 3.51 9.75 -12.20
N LYS A 207 3.42 10.00 -10.91
CA LYS A 207 2.84 11.22 -10.32
C LYS A 207 3.73 11.72 -9.19
N ARG A 208 3.38 12.88 -8.65
CA ARG A 208 3.96 13.41 -7.42
C ARG A 208 2.86 13.58 -6.40
N THR A 209 3.10 13.15 -5.17
CA THR A 209 2.21 13.40 -4.03
C THR A 209 2.26 14.88 -3.65
N ASN A 210 1.19 15.37 -3.04
CA ASN A 210 1.16 16.69 -2.43
C ASN A 210 1.73 16.68 -1.00
N ALA A 211 1.76 17.84 -0.35
CA ALA A 211 2.19 18.01 1.04
C ALA A 211 1.42 17.16 2.08
N ARG A 212 0.29 16.55 1.70
CA ARG A 212 -0.48 15.62 2.55
C ARG A 212 -0.28 14.15 2.17
N GLY A 213 0.69 13.84 1.31
CA GLY A 213 0.94 12.46 0.86
C GLY A 213 -0.15 11.90 -0.05
N ARG A 214 -0.90 12.74 -0.76
CA ARG A 214 -2.00 12.33 -1.64
C ARG A 214 -1.69 12.60 -3.10
N PHE A 215 -2.22 11.78 -4.00
CA PHE A 215 -2.23 12.04 -5.44
C PHE A 215 -3.50 11.54 -6.10
N THR A 216 -3.76 11.99 -7.33
CA THR A 216 -4.79 11.43 -8.19
C THR A 216 -4.23 11.29 -9.60
N ALA A 217 -4.47 10.14 -10.22
CA ALA A 217 -4.07 9.84 -11.58
C ALA A 217 -5.25 9.26 -12.35
N ARG A 218 -5.32 9.57 -13.65
CA ARG A 218 -6.11 8.80 -14.61
C ARG A 218 -5.16 8.01 -15.48
N LEU A 219 -5.44 6.73 -15.67
CA LEU A 219 -4.65 5.84 -16.52
C LEU A 219 -5.54 4.83 -17.20
N PHE A 220 -5.11 4.35 -18.36
CA PHE A 220 -5.80 3.29 -19.09
C PHE A 220 -5.28 1.93 -18.63
N MET A 221 -6.18 1.02 -18.29
CA MET A 221 -5.83 -0.35 -17.97
C MET A 221 -5.25 -1.03 -19.21
N PRO A 222 -4.09 -1.71 -19.13
CA PRO A 222 -3.56 -2.46 -20.26
C PRO A 222 -4.58 -3.49 -20.74
N VAL A 223 -4.63 -3.71 -22.05
CA VAL A 223 -5.44 -4.81 -22.59
C VAL A 223 -4.77 -6.12 -22.20
N SER A 224 -5.47 -6.96 -21.44
CA SER A 224 -4.92 -8.22 -20.90
C SER A 224 -5.88 -9.38 -21.06
N SER A 225 -5.50 -10.55 -20.53
CA SER A 225 -6.47 -11.62 -20.24
C SER A 225 -7.48 -11.17 -19.18
N GLN A 226 -8.64 -11.84 -19.17
CA GLN A 226 -9.66 -11.68 -18.14
C GLN A 226 -9.07 -12.04 -16.75
N GLY A 227 -9.54 -11.37 -15.70
CA GLY A 227 -9.17 -11.67 -14.32
C GLY A 227 -8.62 -10.47 -13.54
N ALA A 228 -8.20 -10.74 -12.30
CA ALA A 228 -7.66 -9.74 -11.41
C ALA A 228 -6.24 -9.34 -11.82
N GLN A 229 -5.98 -8.03 -11.85
CA GLN A 229 -4.67 -7.45 -12.04
C GLN A 229 -4.27 -6.64 -10.83
N ASP A 230 -3.07 -6.87 -10.33
CA ASP A 230 -2.53 -6.07 -9.24
C ASP A 230 -2.12 -4.70 -9.74
N ILE A 231 -2.62 -3.68 -9.05
CA ILE A 231 -2.21 -2.30 -9.21
C ILE A 231 -1.39 -1.96 -7.97
N ARG A 232 -0.14 -1.57 -8.20
CA ARG A 232 0.80 -1.21 -7.14
C ARG A 232 1.23 0.23 -7.32
N VAL A 233 1.33 0.96 -6.22
CA VAL A 233 1.90 2.31 -6.21
C VAL A 233 3.07 2.31 -5.25
N ILE A 234 4.23 2.73 -5.75
CA ILE A 234 5.49 2.76 -5.01
C ILE A 234 5.97 4.20 -4.97
N ASP A 235 6.24 4.73 -3.77
CA ASP A 235 6.91 6.02 -3.63
C ASP A 235 8.44 5.89 -3.64
N GLU A 236 9.16 6.98 -3.89
CA GLU A 236 10.63 7.01 -3.95
C GLU A 236 11.31 6.62 -2.62
N SER A 237 10.60 6.66 -1.49
CA SER A 237 11.13 6.18 -0.21
C SER A 237 10.98 4.67 -0.02
N GLY A 238 10.28 4.02 -0.95
CA GLY A 238 10.04 2.57 -0.95
C GLY A 238 8.74 2.15 -0.28
N ASN A 239 7.85 3.08 0.11
CA ASN A 239 6.54 2.68 0.61
C ASN A 239 5.64 2.21 -0.54
N VAL A 240 4.76 1.26 -0.24
CA VAL A 240 3.97 0.54 -1.23
C VAL A 240 2.51 0.51 -0.80
N ALA A 241 1.62 0.82 -1.74
CA ALA A 241 0.20 0.54 -1.65
C ALA A 241 -0.22 -0.38 -2.79
N THR A 242 -1.10 -1.35 -2.53
CA THR A 242 -1.56 -2.32 -3.54
C THR A 242 -3.08 -2.44 -3.50
N THR A 243 -3.68 -2.62 -4.67
CA THR A 243 -5.09 -2.98 -4.86
C THR A 243 -5.21 -3.82 -6.13
N SER A 244 -6.42 -4.26 -6.51
CA SER A 244 -6.60 -5.05 -7.72
C SER A 244 -7.74 -4.50 -8.57
N PHE A 245 -7.54 -4.48 -9.88
CA PHE A 245 -8.58 -4.19 -10.88
C PHE A 245 -9.02 -5.49 -11.55
N PHE A 246 -10.33 -5.71 -11.69
CA PHE A 246 -10.85 -6.90 -12.35
C PHE A 246 -11.18 -6.63 -13.82
N THR A 247 -10.49 -7.34 -14.72
CA THR A 247 -10.73 -7.24 -16.16
C THR A 247 -11.85 -8.21 -16.56
N GLU A 248 -13.01 -7.70 -16.97
CA GLU A 248 -14.17 -8.52 -17.35
C GLU A 248 -14.05 -9.14 -18.74
N PHE A 249 -13.45 -8.41 -19.68
CA PHE A 249 -13.26 -8.82 -21.08
C PHE A 249 -11.80 -8.65 -21.48
N GLY A 250 -11.15 -9.76 -21.83
CA GLY A 250 -9.75 -9.81 -22.22
C GLY A 250 -9.47 -10.58 -23.52
N PHE A 251 -8.19 -10.73 -23.89
CA PHE A 251 -7.78 -11.43 -25.13
C PHE A 251 -8.34 -12.85 -25.29
N GLY A 252 -8.60 -13.56 -24.18
CA GLY A 252 -9.18 -14.91 -24.20
C GLY A 252 -10.61 -14.96 -24.74
N ASP A 253 -11.41 -13.93 -24.47
CA ASP A 253 -12.79 -13.86 -24.94
C ASP A 253 -12.88 -13.47 -26.41
N ILE A 254 -11.91 -12.71 -26.93
CA ILE A 254 -11.86 -12.36 -28.36
C ILE A 254 -11.67 -13.62 -29.22
N GLN A 255 -10.82 -14.55 -28.78
CA GLN A 255 -10.65 -15.83 -29.50
C GLN A 255 -11.91 -16.68 -29.42
N THR A 256 -12.53 -16.79 -28.24
CA THR A 256 -13.79 -17.50 -28.07
C THR A 256 -14.92 -16.89 -28.89
N ALA A 257 -15.03 -15.56 -28.89
CA ALA A 257 -16.02 -14.81 -29.66
C ALA A 257 -15.78 -14.97 -31.16
N GLN A 258 -14.53 -14.95 -31.64
CA GLN A 258 -14.21 -15.21 -33.05
C GLN A 258 -14.56 -16.64 -33.47
N GLN A 259 -14.30 -17.63 -32.61
CA GLN A 259 -14.66 -19.03 -32.87
C GLN A 259 -16.18 -19.22 -32.91
N GLU A 260 -16.91 -18.58 -31.99
CA GLU A 260 -18.37 -18.61 -31.96
C GLU A 260 -18.98 -17.88 -33.16
N LEU A 261 -18.42 -16.73 -33.57
CA LEU A 261 -18.82 -16.05 -34.80
C LEU A 261 -18.58 -16.93 -36.04
N GLY A 262 -17.43 -17.60 -36.11
CA GLY A 262 -17.10 -18.54 -37.17
C GLY A 262 -18.12 -19.67 -37.26
N ARG A 263 -18.45 -20.32 -36.13
CA ARG A 263 -19.49 -21.37 -36.08
C ARG A 263 -20.85 -20.87 -36.54
N ARG A 264 -21.25 -19.65 -36.17
CA ARG A 264 -22.53 -19.07 -36.61
C ARG A 264 -22.55 -18.77 -38.11
N ILE A 265 -21.44 -18.28 -38.65
CA ILE A 265 -21.28 -18.06 -40.09
C ILE A 265 -21.35 -19.40 -40.84
N ASP A 266 -20.68 -20.45 -40.36
CA ASP A 266 -20.71 -21.78 -40.97
C ASP A 266 -22.10 -22.43 -40.87
N ALA A 267 -22.80 -22.25 -39.75
CA ALA A 267 -24.18 -22.71 -39.60
C ALA A 267 -25.14 -21.98 -40.54
N LEU A 268 -24.97 -20.65 -40.71
CA LEU A 268 -25.73 -19.86 -41.68
C LEU A 268 -25.42 -20.25 -43.12
N ALA A 269 -24.15 -20.50 -43.44
CA ALA A 269 -23.72 -21.01 -44.74
C ALA A 269 -24.29 -22.41 -45.01
N GLY A 270 -24.42 -23.26 -43.99
CA GLY A 270 -25.07 -24.57 -44.09
C GLY A 270 -26.59 -24.49 -44.32
N THR A 271 -27.27 -23.46 -43.81
CA THR A 271 -28.70 -23.22 -44.10
C THR A 271 -28.95 -22.64 -45.48
N ILE A 272 -27.97 -21.94 -46.07
CA ILE A 272 -28.00 -21.52 -47.47
C ILE A 272 -27.42 -22.68 -48.29
N GLY A 273 -28.23 -23.72 -48.51
CA GLY A 273 -27.80 -24.92 -49.24
C GLY A 273 -27.14 -24.60 -50.58
N GLU A 274 -26.25 -25.51 -51.03
CA GLU A 274 -25.54 -25.38 -52.31
C GLU A 274 -26.49 -24.92 -53.43
N PRO A 275 -26.07 -23.98 -54.29
CA PRO A 275 -26.91 -23.54 -55.40
C PRO A 275 -27.22 -24.76 -56.28
N GLN A 276 -28.47 -25.22 -56.25
CA GLN A 276 -28.92 -26.28 -57.14
C GLN A 276 -28.63 -25.85 -58.58
N GLN A 277 -27.91 -26.70 -59.31
CA GLN A 277 -27.76 -26.56 -60.76
C GLN A 277 -29.14 -26.63 -61.39
N ILE A 278 -29.68 -25.48 -61.78
CA ILE A 278 -30.89 -25.41 -62.60
C ILE A 278 -30.52 -25.97 -63.97
N GLN A 279 -30.97 -27.19 -64.28
CA GLN A 279 -30.91 -27.69 -65.66
C GLN A 279 -31.92 -26.92 -66.51
N PRO A 280 -31.55 -26.44 -67.70
CA PRO A 280 -32.48 -25.71 -68.56
C PRO A 280 -33.52 -26.68 -69.12
N VAL A 281 -34.77 -26.53 -68.69
CA VAL A 281 -35.92 -27.19 -69.33
C VAL A 281 -36.21 -26.45 -70.63
N VAL A 282 -35.91 -27.09 -71.76
CA VAL A 282 -36.36 -26.62 -73.09
C VAL A 282 -37.75 -27.21 -73.33
N GLN A 283 -38.79 -26.38 -73.27
CA GLN A 283 -40.11 -26.71 -73.85
C GLN A 283 -40.33 -25.88 -75.12
N PRO A 284 -40.89 -26.47 -76.19
CA PRO A 284 -41.17 -25.75 -77.42
C PRO A 284 -42.37 -24.81 -77.23
N ALA A 285 -42.27 -23.63 -77.82
CA ALA A 285 -43.30 -22.60 -77.80
C ALA A 285 -44.38 -22.92 -78.82
N ASP A 286 -45.61 -23.17 -78.34
CA ASP A 286 -46.83 -23.00 -79.11
C ASP A 286 -47.70 -21.95 -78.43
N GLY A 287 -48.00 -20.88 -79.17
CA GLY A 287 -49.25 -20.12 -79.05
C GLY A 287 -49.37 -19.07 -77.93
N ASP A 288 -49.23 -17.81 -78.35
CA ASP A 288 -49.87 -16.58 -77.86
C ASP A 288 -49.73 -16.15 -76.39
N GLY A 289 -49.12 -14.97 -76.22
CA GLY A 289 -49.54 -14.00 -75.20
C GLY A 289 -48.58 -13.76 -74.03
N ASN A 290 -47.66 -12.82 -74.22
CA ASN A 290 -47.31 -11.78 -73.25
C ASN A 290 -46.70 -12.18 -71.88
N ASP A 291 -45.39 -12.49 -71.81
CA ASP A 291 -44.66 -12.57 -70.54
C ASP A 291 -43.21 -12.04 -70.62
N TRP A 292 -43.08 -10.71 -70.80
CA TRP A 292 -41.80 -10.00 -70.87
C TRP A 292 -41.16 -9.70 -69.50
N TRP A 293 -41.80 -10.03 -68.38
CA TRP A 293 -41.31 -9.71 -67.03
C TRP A 293 -40.46 -10.82 -66.38
N VAL A 294 -40.58 -12.08 -66.83
CA VAL A 294 -39.88 -13.23 -66.24
C VAL A 294 -38.37 -13.23 -66.60
N ILE A 295 -38.01 -12.70 -67.78
CA ILE A 295 -36.61 -12.63 -68.23
C ILE A 295 -35.83 -11.52 -67.50
N LEU A 296 -36.50 -10.44 -67.06
CA LEU A 296 -35.84 -9.29 -66.43
C LEU A 296 -35.42 -9.54 -64.97
N ILE A 297 -36.19 -10.35 -64.22
CA ILE A 297 -35.88 -10.68 -62.81
C ILE A 297 -34.69 -11.66 -62.72
N SER A 298 -34.52 -12.51 -63.74
CA SER A 298 -33.44 -13.50 -63.81
C SER A 298 -32.06 -12.85 -64.03
N ALA A 299 -32.00 -11.74 -64.78
CA ALA A 299 -30.75 -11.04 -65.09
C ALA A 299 -30.21 -10.18 -63.93
N LEU A 300 -31.10 -9.62 -63.09
CA LEU A 300 -30.72 -8.79 -61.94
C LEU A 300 -30.19 -9.60 -60.74
N ALA A 301 -30.65 -10.85 -60.57
CA ALA A 301 -30.15 -11.75 -59.54
C ALA A 301 -28.75 -12.32 -59.86
N GLY A 302 -28.43 -12.53 -61.14
CA GLY A 302 -27.12 -13.02 -61.58
C GLY A 302 -25.97 -12.00 -61.39
N ALA A 303 -26.25 -10.71 -61.58
CA ALA A 303 -25.23 -9.66 -61.48
C ALA A 303 -24.79 -9.38 -60.03
N THR A 304 -25.68 -9.54 -59.05
CA THR A 304 -25.38 -9.33 -57.63
C THR A 304 -24.60 -10.49 -57.01
N LEU A 305 -24.86 -11.73 -57.44
CA LEU A 305 -24.12 -12.90 -56.97
C LEU A 305 -22.66 -12.92 -57.46
N ALA A 306 -22.41 -12.50 -58.70
CA ALA A 306 -21.07 -12.40 -59.28
C ALA A 306 -20.19 -11.35 -58.55
N ALA A 307 -20.76 -10.22 -58.14
CA ALA A 307 -20.04 -9.17 -57.41
C ALA A 307 -19.59 -9.65 -56.01
N VAL A 308 -20.42 -10.43 -55.32
CA VAL A 308 -20.11 -10.97 -53.98
C VAL A 308 -19.02 -12.05 -54.06
N LEU A 309 -19.08 -12.95 -55.05
CA LEU A 309 -18.06 -13.99 -55.27
C LEU A 309 -16.69 -13.40 -55.64
N THR A 310 -16.67 -12.34 -56.46
CA THR A 310 -15.42 -11.66 -56.83
C THR A 310 -14.77 -10.95 -55.63
N SER A 311 -15.60 -10.40 -54.73
CA SER A 311 -15.14 -9.76 -53.49
C SER A 311 -14.55 -10.79 -52.51
N LEU A 312 -15.20 -11.95 -52.36
CA LEU A 312 -14.75 -13.05 -51.50
C LEU A 312 -13.44 -13.70 -51.99
N LEU A 313 -13.26 -13.87 -53.31
CA LEU A 313 -11.99 -14.37 -53.86
C LEU A 313 -10.84 -13.38 -53.64
N THR A 314 -11.11 -12.08 -53.75
CA THR A 314 -10.10 -11.02 -53.56
C THR A 314 -9.61 -10.99 -52.10
N VAL A 315 -10.51 -11.16 -51.13
CA VAL A 315 -10.17 -11.24 -49.70
C VAL A 315 -9.36 -12.52 -49.39
N ARG A 316 -9.71 -13.66 -49.98
CA ARG A 316 -8.95 -14.93 -49.84
C ARG A 316 -7.55 -14.85 -50.43
N LEU A 317 -7.37 -14.16 -51.57
CA LEU A 317 -6.07 -13.96 -52.22
C LEU A 317 -5.18 -12.96 -51.46
N MET A 318 -5.76 -11.92 -50.85
CA MET A 318 -5.02 -11.00 -49.98
C MET A 318 -4.56 -11.65 -48.67
N ALA A 319 -5.35 -12.55 -48.09
CA ALA A 319 -4.98 -13.30 -46.90
C ALA A 319 -3.81 -14.28 -47.15
N ARG A 320 -3.75 -14.92 -48.33
CA ARG A 320 -2.62 -15.81 -48.70
C ARG A 320 -1.31 -15.08 -48.99
N ARG A 321 -1.35 -13.83 -49.46
CA ARG A 321 -0.12 -13.05 -49.76
C ARG A 321 0.57 -12.42 -48.55
N ARG A 322 -0.09 -12.33 -47.39
CA ARG A 322 0.53 -11.81 -46.14
C ARG A 322 1.20 -12.88 -45.26
N GLY A 323 1.16 -14.15 -45.65
CA GLY A 323 1.75 -15.28 -44.91
C GLY A 323 3.17 -15.69 -45.34
N ALA A 324 3.81 -14.98 -46.28
CA ALA A 324 5.19 -15.26 -46.70
C ALA A 324 6.08 -14.03 -46.47
N GLY A 325 6.71 -13.96 -45.30
CA GLY A 325 7.83 -13.06 -44.99
C GLY A 325 9.18 -13.77 -45.18
N PRO A 326 10.27 -13.03 -45.42
CA PRO A 326 11.50 -13.52 -46.06
C PRO A 326 12.39 -14.34 -45.13
N GLY A 327 13.07 -15.34 -45.71
CA GLY A 327 14.09 -16.14 -45.05
C GLY A 327 15.37 -15.34 -44.72
N GLU A 328 16.00 -15.74 -43.64
CA GLU A 328 17.36 -15.33 -43.26
C GLU A 328 18.39 -15.76 -44.33
N PRO A 329 19.41 -14.93 -44.63
CA PRO A 329 20.59 -15.39 -45.34
C PRO A 329 21.65 -15.89 -44.35
N GLY A 330 22.19 -17.08 -44.61
CA GLY A 330 23.32 -17.64 -43.88
C GLY A 330 24.63 -16.91 -44.14
N GLY A 331 25.40 -16.77 -43.06
CA GLY A 331 26.81 -16.39 -42.99
C GLY A 331 27.33 -16.75 -41.61
#